data_AF-A0A397W0W2-F1
#
_entry.id   AF-A0A397W0W2-F1
#
_cell.length_a   1.000
_cell.length_b   1.000
_cell.length_c   1.000
_cell.angle_alpha   90.00
_cell.angle_beta   90.00
_cell.angle_gamma   90.00
#
_symmetry.space_group_name_H-M   'P 1'
#
loop_
_entity.id
_entity.type
_entity.pdbx_description
1 polymer ?
#
loop_
_entity_poly.entity_id
_entity_poly.type
_entity_poly.pdbx_seq_one_letter_code
_entity_poly.pdbx_strand_id
1 'polypeptide(L)' 'IRAQTKAVIENIEIILKEAGASLKNIVDLTVFLVNMDDYPAFNEVYNTYFEAQTGPARTTVAVKQLPSAS' A
#
# COMPACT_ATOMS: atom_id res chain seq x y z
N ILE A 1 -5.68 8.37 -7.08
CA ILE A 1 -5.12 7.31 -6.21
C ILE A 1 -4.29 6.22 -6.93
N ARG A 2 -4.72 5.59 -8.04
CA ARG A 2 -4.02 4.42 -8.64
C ARG A 2 -2.50 4.57 -8.85
N ALA A 3 -2.07 5.64 -9.52
CA ALA A 3 -0.65 5.91 -9.75
C ALA A 3 0.13 6.13 -8.44
N GLN A 4 -0.49 6.77 -7.45
CA GLN A 4 0.11 6.97 -6.13
C GLN A 4 0.24 5.64 -5.37
N THR A 5 -0.79 4.78 -5.38
CA THR A 5 -0.74 3.44 -4.79
C THR A 5 0.42 2.63 -5.38
N LYS A 6 0.53 2.61 -6.72
CA LYS A 6 1.62 1.93 -7.43
C LYS A 6 2.98 2.45 -6.98
N ALA A 7 3.17 3.78 -7.03
CA ALA A 7 4.44 4.39 -6.65
C ALA A 7 4.83 4.08 -5.20
N VAL A 8 3.87 4.08 -4.26
CA VAL A 8 4.13 3.74 -2.85
C VAL A 8 4.58 2.28 -2.71
N ILE A 9 3.90 1.34 -3.36
CA ILE A 9 4.27 -0.10 -3.27
C ILE A 9 5.63 -0.36 -3.92
N GLU A 10 5.92 0.26 -5.07
CA GLU A 10 7.22 0.16 -5.74
C GLU A 10 8.36 0.74 -4.90
N ASN A 11 8.11 1.86 -4.20
CA ASN A 11 9.09 2.43 -3.26
C ASN A 11 9.37 1.48 -2.08
N ILE A 12 8.33 0.84 -1.54
CA ILE A 12 8.51 -0.19 -0.50
C ILE A 12 9.35 -1.35 -1.04
N GLU A 13 9.11 -1.80 -2.27
CA GLU A 13 9.88 -2.88 -2.89
C GLU A 13 11.36 -2.52 -3.05
N ILE A 14 11.67 -1.27 -3.44
CA ILE A 14 13.05 -0.77 -3.54
C ILE A 14 13.75 -0.86 -2.18
N ILE A 15 13.12 -0.34 -1.12
CA ILE A 15 13.68 -0.37 0.25
C ILE A 15 13.91 -1.81 0.72
N LEU A 16 12.95 -2.71 0.45
CA LEU A 16 13.10 -4.12 0.83
C LEU A 16 14.25 -4.79 0.09
N LYS A 17 14.45 -4.49 -1.20
CA LYS A 17 15.56 -5.03 -2.00
C LYS A 17 16.91 -4.62 -1.44
N GLU A 18 17.06 -3.37 -0.97
CA GLU A 18 18.29 -2.91 -0.31
C GLU A 18 18.60 -3.71 0.98
N ALA A 19 17.55 -4.22 1.64
CA ALA A 19 17.66 -5.09 2.82
C ALA A 19 17.71 -6.60 2.48
N GLY A 20 17.78 -7.00 1.20
CA GLY A 20 17.76 -8.41 0.79
C GLY A 20 16.39 -9.10 0.96
N ALA A 21 15.31 -8.32 1.04
CA ALA A 21 13.93 -8.77 1.18
C ALA A 21 13.09 -8.43 -0.07
N SER A 22 11.82 -8.83 -0.04
CA SER A 22 10.85 -8.60 -1.11
C SER A 22 9.45 -8.35 -0.54
N LEU A 23 8.49 -7.97 -1.39
CA LEU A 23 7.09 -7.78 -1.00
C LEU A 23 6.48 -9.04 -0.32
N LYS A 24 6.99 -10.25 -0.65
CA LYS A 24 6.55 -11.51 -0.02
C LYS A 24 6.94 -11.64 1.45
N ASN A 25 7.87 -10.80 1.93
CA ASN A 25 8.32 -10.80 3.32
C ASN A 25 7.50 -9.84 4.19
N ILE A 26 6.58 -9.07 3.61
CA ILE A 26 5.70 -8.19 4.36
C ILE A 26 4.64 -9.02 5.09
N VAL A 27 4.48 -8.77 6.39
CA VAL A 27 3.50 -9.47 7.24
C VAL A 27 2.31 -8.59 7.62
N ASP A 28 2.50 -7.28 7.67
CA ASP A 28 1.47 -6.30 8.03
C ASP A 28 1.63 -5.00 7.22
N LEU A 29 0.49 -4.42 6.82
CA LEU A 29 0.41 -3.12 6.16
C LEU A 29 -0.68 -2.27 6.81
N THR A 30 -0.32 -1.03 7.16
CA THR A 30 -1.28 0.00 7.56
C THR A 30 -1.39 1.06 6.47
N VAL A 31 -2.61 1.28 5.99
CA VAL A 31 -2.92 2.17 4.87
C VAL A 31 -3.77 3.34 5.36
N PHE A 32 -3.33 4.55 5.06
CA PHE A 32 -4.03 5.78 5.39
C PHE A 32 -4.55 6.43 4.10
N LEU A 33 -5.88 6.55 3.98
CA LEU A 33 -6.52 7.23 2.85
C LEU A 33 -7.11 8.57 3.31
N VAL A 34 -6.85 9.65 2.56
CA VAL A 34 -7.44 10.97 2.86
C VAL A 34 -8.91 11.03 2.40
N ASN A 35 -9.25 10.29 1.34
CA ASN A 35 -10.61 10.11 0.87
C ASN A 35 -10.94 8.61 0.83
N MET A 36 -12.01 8.19 1.52
CA MET A 36 -12.43 6.79 1.53
C MET A 36 -13.12 6.35 0.22
N ASP A 37 -13.60 7.29 -0.59
CA ASP A 37 -14.14 7.00 -1.93
C ASP A 37 -13.06 6.45 -2.88
N ASP A 38 -11.78 6.67 -2.56
CA ASP A 38 -10.64 6.10 -3.31
C ASP A 38 -10.39 4.61 -2.99
N TYR A 39 -11.02 4.06 -1.94
CA TYR A 39 -10.76 2.68 -1.49
C TYR A 39 -10.93 1.62 -2.59
N PRO A 40 -11.94 1.64 -3.47
CA PRO A 40 -12.06 0.68 -4.56
C PRO A 40 -10.88 0.76 -5.55
N ALA A 41 -10.47 1.97 -5.94
CA ALA A 41 -9.37 2.19 -6.87
C ALA A 41 -8.00 1.88 -6.24
N PHE A 42 -7.85 2.11 -4.93
CA PHE A 42 -6.70 1.63 -4.16
C PHE A 42 -6.64 0.09 -4.17
N ASN A 43 -7.75 -0.59 -3.86
CA ASN A 43 -7.82 -2.06 -3.82
C ASN A 43 -7.52 -2.71 -5.17
N GLU A 44 -7.99 -2.12 -6.27
CA GLU A 44 -7.71 -2.59 -7.62
C GLU A 44 -6.19 -2.75 -7.84
N VAL A 45 -5.41 -1.72 -7.48
CA VAL A 45 -3.95 -1.76 -7.61
C VAL A 45 -3.32 -2.64 -6.53
N TYR A 46 -3.75 -2.55 -5.27
CA TYR A 46 -3.22 -3.38 -4.19
C TYR A 46 -3.29 -4.88 -4.53
N ASN A 47 -4.40 -5.33 -5.10
CA ASN A 47 -4.63 -6.73 -5.46
C ASN A 47 -3.77 -7.21 -6.66
N THR A 48 -3.08 -6.31 -7.37
CA THR A 48 -2.08 -6.73 -8.37
C THR A 48 -0.73 -7.08 -7.74
N TYR A 49 -0.49 -6.68 -6.49
CA TYR A 49 0.77 -6.92 -5.77
C TYR A 49 0.64 -8.00 -4.69
N PHE A 50 -0.53 -8.12 -4.06
CA PHE A 50 -0.75 -9.03 -2.94
C PHE A 50 -1.97 -9.93 -3.21
N GLU A 51 -1.76 -11.24 -3.12
CA GLU A 51 -2.85 -12.22 -3.18
C GLU A 51 -3.63 -12.22 -1.86
N ALA A 52 -4.95 -12.43 -1.92
CA ALA A 52 -5.78 -12.40 -0.71
C ALA A 52 -5.44 -13.49 0.30
N GLN A 53 -4.95 -14.65 -0.14
CA GLN A 53 -4.67 -15.81 0.71
C GLN A 53 -3.29 -15.78 1.37
N THR A 54 -2.31 -15.18 0.68
CA THR A 54 -0.90 -15.20 1.08
C THR A 54 -0.33 -13.81 1.36
N GLY A 55 -1.10 -12.76 1.08
CA GLY A 55 -0.75 -11.38 1.33
C GLY A 55 -0.71 -11.03 2.82
N PRO A 56 -0.14 -9.85 3.15
CA PRO A 56 -0.01 -9.41 4.53
C PRO A 56 -1.37 -9.13 5.17
N ALA A 57 -1.38 -9.14 6.50
CA ALA A 57 -2.45 -8.49 7.24
C ALA A 57 -2.54 -7.02 6.82
N ARG A 58 -3.76 -6.48 6.72
CA ARG A 58 -3.96 -5.12 6.25
C ARG A 58 -5.00 -4.38 7.07
N THR A 59 -4.63 -3.20 7.55
CA THR A 59 -5.54 -2.22 8.14
C THR A 59 -5.65 -1.01 7.21
N THR A 60 -6.87 -0.54 6.94
CA THR A 60 -7.10 0.69 6.16
C THR A 60 -7.99 1.65 6.94
N VAL A 61 -7.54 2.90 7.11
CA VAL A 61 -8.26 3.94 7.84
C VAL A 61 -8.38 5.23 7.05
N ALA A 62 -9.47 5.95 7.25
CA ALA A 62 -9.64 7.32 6.75
C ALA A 62 -8.90 8.30 7.68
N VAL A 63 -8.15 9.24 7.12
CA VAL A 63 -7.45 10.30 7.87
C VAL A 63 -7.74 11.66 7.29
N LYS A 64 -7.64 12.71 8.11
CA LYS A 64 -7.89 14.10 7.66
C LYS A 64 -6.84 14.60 6.66
N GLN A 65 -5.56 14.26 6.86
CA GLN A 65 -4.44 14.75 6.03
C GLN A 65 -3.19 13.87 6.21
N LEU A 66 -2.28 13.93 5.24
CA LEU A 66 -0.97 13.29 5.28
C LEU A 66 0.16 14.35 5.28
N PRO A 67 1.36 14.06 5.82
CA PRO A 67 2.44 15.05 5.96
C PRO A 67 2.91 15.74 4.68
N SER A 68 2.77 15.09 3.52
CA SER A 68 3.16 15.61 2.20
C SER A 68 1.97 16.06 1.33
N ALA A 69 0.75 16.02 1.84
CA ALA A 69 -0.44 16.52 1.15
C ALA A 69 -0.64 18.00 1.49
N SER A 70 0.25 18.83 0.97
CA SER A 70 0.17 20.30 0.98
C SER A 70 -0.02 20.82 -0.42
#